data_AF-A0A645EVM6-F1
#
_entry.id   AF-A0A645EVM6-F1
#
_cell.length_a   1.000
_cell.length_b   1.000
_cell.length_c   1.000
_cell.angle_alpha   90.00
_cell.angle_beta   90.00
_cell.angle_gamma   90.00
#
_symmetry.space_group_name_H-M   'P 1'
#
loop_
_entity.id
_entity.type
_entity.pdbx_description
1 polymer ?
#
loop_
_entity_poly.entity_id
_entity_poly.type
_entity_poly.pdbx_seq_one_letter_code
_entity_poly.pdbx_strand_id
1 'polypeptide(L)'
;MGNDAAKFSGSGIGIGIQSKGTTIIHQKDLLPLNNIELFPQAPLLDLETFRLIGKNAAKYAKGESPNPVPTRNDQMARPKFMAIAALLHIKETKHIVENSKPVQIEVKF
;
A
#
# COMPACT_ATOMS: atom_id res chain seq x y z
N MET A 1 1.10 8.73 -1.29
CA MET A 1 1.93 7.54 -1.60
C MET A 1 1.31 6.65 -2.67
N GLY A 2 0.21 5.91 -2.42
CA GLY A 2 -0.36 4.99 -3.42
C GLY A 2 -0.81 5.68 -4.72
N ASN A 3 -1.57 6.77 -4.61
CA ASN A 3 -1.98 7.58 -5.77
C ASN A 3 -0.78 8.20 -6.51
N ASP A 4 0.22 8.69 -5.77
CA ASP A 4 1.43 9.27 -6.37
C ASP A 4 2.20 8.22 -7.17
N ALA A 5 2.42 7.03 -6.59
CA ALA A 5 3.07 5.92 -7.28
C ALA A 5 2.32 5.54 -8.57
N ALA A 6 0.98 5.53 -8.53
CA ALA A 6 0.16 5.24 -9.70
C ALA A 6 0.32 6.29 -10.81
N LYS A 7 0.47 7.58 -10.47
CA LYS A 7 0.70 8.68 -11.44
C LYS A 7 2.04 8.59 -12.16
N PHE A 8 3.07 8.02 -11.53
CA PHE A 8 4.38 7.78 -12.17
C PHE A 8 4.47 6.44 -12.90
N SER A 9 3.51 5.55 -12.70
CA SER A 9 3.49 4.22 -13.32
C SER A 9 2.97 4.26 -14.75
N GLY A 10 3.69 3.62 -15.69
CA GLY A 10 3.27 3.55 -17.10
C GLY A 10 1.93 2.83 -17.32
N SER A 11 1.57 1.88 -16.44
CA SER A 11 0.25 1.22 -16.48
C SER A 11 -0.84 2.01 -15.74
N GLY A 12 -0.47 3.06 -15.02
CA GLY A 12 -1.37 3.79 -14.13
C GLY A 12 -1.73 3.04 -12.84
N ILE A 13 -1.08 1.91 -12.53
CA ILE A 13 -1.27 1.15 -11.28
C ILE A 13 -0.06 1.35 -10.37
N GLY A 14 -0.31 1.66 -9.10
CA GLY A 14 0.72 1.84 -8.08
C GLY A 14 0.38 1.09 -6.78
N ILE A 15 1.42 0.58 -6.11
CA ILE A 15 1.29 0.03 -4.76
C ILE A 15 1.91 1.04 -3.79
N GLY A 16 1.15 1.42 -2.76
CA GLY A 16 1.68 2.21 -1.64
C GLY A 16 1.89 1.30 -0.42
N ILE A 17 3.07 1.38 0.20
CA ILE A 17 3.41 0.64 1.43
C ILE A 17 3.97 1.64 2.44
N GLN A 18 3.39 1.70 3.63
CA GLN A 18 3.98 2.42 4.76
C GLN A 18 5.00 1.53 5.48
N SER A 19 5.95 2.12 6.19
CA SER A 19 6.96 1.40 6.98
C SER A 19 6.32 0.47 8.02
N LYS A 20 5.14 0.83 8.56
CA LYS A 20 4.36 -0.01 9.47
C LYS A 20 3.58 -1.15 8.80
N GLY A 21 3.69 -1.31 7.48
CA GLY A 21 3.11 -2.41 6.69
C GLY A 21 1.76 -2.14 6.04
N THR A 22 1.03 -1.08 6.40
CA THR A 22 -0.26 -0.77 5.75
C THR A 22 -0.06 -0.56 4.25
N THR A 23 -0.87 -1.25 3.45
CA THR A 23 -0.65 -1.38 2.00
C THR A 23 -1.92 -1.07 1.21
N ILE A 24 -1.77 -0.54 0.00
CA ILE A 24 -2.86 -0.20 -0.92
C ILE A 24 -2.46 -0.47 -2.36
N ILE A 25 -3.40 -0.94 -3.18
CA ILE A 25 -3.31 -0.90 -4.65
C ILE A 25 -4.16 0.27 -5.13
N HIS A 26 -3.55 1.17 -5.91
CA HIS A 26 -4.18 2.39 -6.40
C HIS A 26 -4.08 2.50 -7.93
N GLN A 27 -5.02 3.24 -8.52
CA GLN A 27 -5.01 3.62 -9.93
C GLN A 27 -4.91 5.15 -10.09
N LYS A 28 -4.19 5.62 -11.12
CA LYS A 28 -3.86 7.04 -11.33
C LYS A 28 -5.07 7.97 -11.39
N ASP A 29 -6.19 7.48 -11.94
CA ASP A 29 -7.40 8.28 -12.23
C ASP A 29 -8.40 8.29 -11.06
N LEU A 30 -8.15 7.51 -10.01
CA LEU A 30 -8.97 7.51 -8.80
C LEU A 30 -8.63 8.71 -7.90
N LEU A 31 -9.64 9.20 -7.17
CA LEU A 31 -9.44 10.20 -6.12
C LEU A 31 -8.45 9.68 -5.06
N PRO A 32 -7.67 10.55 -4.39
CA PRO A 32 -6.57 10.11 -3.52
C PRO A 32 -6.94 9.17 -2.35
N LEU A 33 -8.19 9.18 -1.90
CA LEU A 33 -8.68 8.30 -0.82
C LEU A 33 -9.46 7.08 -1.33
N ASN A 34 -9.70 6.98 -2.64
CA ASN A 34 -10.23 5.78 -3.26
C ASN A 34 -9.08 4.77 -3.49
N ASN A 35 -9.43 3.54 -3.87
CA ASN A 35 -8.46 2.49 -4.14
C ASN A 35 -9.08 1.38 -4.95
N ILE A 36 -8.23 0.49 -5.47
CA ILE A 36 -8.67 -0.78 -6.06
C ILE A 36 -8.77 -1.83 -4.94
N GLU A 37 -7.71 -1.96 -4.13
CA GLU A 37 -7.69 -2.84 -2.96
C GLU A 37 -6.98 -2.15 -1.79
N LEU A 38 -7.49 -2.34 -0.57
CA LEU A 38 -6.96 -1.77 0.66
C LEU A 38 -6.66 -2.86 1.69
N PHE A 39 -5.49 -2.76 2.31
CA PHE A 39 -5.01 -3.67 3.36
C PHE A 39 -4.81 -2.89 4.67
N PRO A 40 -5.90 -2.59 5.40
CA PRO A 40 -5.87 -1.61 6.48
C PRO A 40 -5.24 -2.15 7.77
N GLN A 41 -5.25 -3.48 7.97
CA GLN A 41 -4.73 -4.14 9.17
C GLN A 41 -3.36 -4.76 8.90
N ALA A 42 -2.33 -3.90 8.90
CA ALA A 42 -0.94 -4.32 8.69
C ALA A 42 -0.48 -5.53 9.55
N PRO A 43 -0.88 -5.66 10.83
CA PRO A 43 -0.50 -6.83 11.64
C PRO A 43 -1.01 -8.18 11.12
N LEU A 44 -1.96 -8.20 10.18
CA LEU A 44 -2.49 -9.42 9.58
C LEU A 44 -1.85 -9.78 8.24
N LEU A 45 -0.91 -8.95 7.74
CA LEU A 45 -0.25 -9.17 6.46
C LEU A 45 0.99 -10.05 6.67
N ASP A 46 1.06 -11.13 5.92
CA ASP A 46 2.20 -12.03 5.84
C ASP A 46 2.87 -11.95 4.44
N LEU A 47 3.98 -12.66 4.29
CA LEU A 47 4.76 -12.67 3.04
C LEU A 47 3.94 -13.18 1.85
N GLU A 48 3.03 -14.12 2.07
CA GLU A 48 2.14 -14.64 1.03
C GLU A 48 1.14 -13.56 0.58
N THR A 49 0.55 -12.85 1.53
CA THR A 49 -0.35 -11.72 1.25
C THR A 49 0.37 -10.65 0.43
N PHE A 50 1.59 -10.26 0.79
CA PHE A 50 2.39 -9.31 -0.01
C PHE A 50 2.65 -9.82 -1.44
N ARG A 51 2.91 -11.12 -1.62
CA ARG A 51 3.09 -11.72 -2.95
C ARG A 51 1.79 -11.66 -3.77
N LEU A 52 0.64 -11.90 -3.14
CA LEU A 52 -0.68 -11.80 -3.79
C LEU A 52 -1.01 -10.35 -4.18
N ILE A 53 -0.70 -9.37 -3.32
CA ILE A 53 -0.85 -7.94 -3.62
C ILE A 53 -0.08 -7.58 -4.89
N GLY A 54 1.20 -7.98 -4.99
CA GLY A 54 2.01 -7.76 -6.19
C GLY A 54 1.41 -8.44 -7.44
N LYS A 55 0.92 -9.67 -7.30
CA LYS A 55 0.27 -10.42 -8.39
C LYS A 55 -1.00 -9.71 -8.88
N ASN A 56 -1.86 -9.25 -7.98
CA ASN A 56 -3.09 -8.56 -8.36
C ASN A 56 -2.80 -7.19 -8.99
N ALA A 57 -1.87 -6.41 -8.45
CA ALA A 57 -1.44 -5.15 -9.07
C ALA A 57 -0.94 -5.36 -10.51
N ALA A 58 -0.17 -6.43 -10.76
CA ALA A 58 0.29 -6.78 -12.11
C ALA A 58 -0.86 -7.18 -13.05
N LYS A 59 -1.91 -7.84 -12.54
CA LYS A 59 -3.11 -8.18 -13.32
C LYS A 59 -3.94 -6.93 -13.65
N TYR A 60 -4.15 -6.04 -12.69
CA TYR A 60 -4.79 -4.75 -12.94
C TYR A 60 -4.01 -3.93 -13.97
N ALA A 61 -2.67 -3.95 -13.92
CA ALA A 61 -1.81 -3.29 -14.89
C ALA A 61 -1.97 -3.82 -16.32
N LYS A 62 -2.47 -5.06 -16.48
CA LYS A 62 -2.79 -5.69 -17.77
C LYS A 62 -4.26 -5.47 -18.19
N GLY A 63 -5.04 -4.73 -17.41
CA GLY A 63 -6.48 -4.54 -17.65
C GLY A 63 -7.34 -5.76 -17.28
N GLU A 64 -6.79 -6.71 -16.51
CA GLU A 64 -7.55 -7.85 -16.01
C GLU A 64 -8.39 -7.45 -14.77
N SER A 65 -9.42 -8.26 -14.48
CA SER A 65 -10.24 -8.13 -13.27
C SER A 65 -10.03 -9.34 -12.34
N PRO A 66 -8.90 -9.41 -11.60
CA PRO A 66 -8.66 -10.49 -10.65
C PRO A 66 -9.66 -10.46 -9.50
N ASN A 67 -9.86 -11.62 -8.88
CA ASN A 67 -10.47 -11.70 -7.56
C ASN A 67 -9.59 -10.92 -6.56
N PRO A 68 -10.16 -10.03 -5.74
CA PRO A 68 -9.42 -9.33 -4.70
C PRO A 68 -8.68 -10.29 -3.77
N VAL A 69 -7.54 -9.85 -3.26
CA VAL A 69 -6.78 -10.61 -2.28
C VAL A 69 -7.67 -10.84 -1.05
N PRO A 70 -7.80 -12.08 -0.55
CA PRO A 70 -8.61 -12.37 0.62
C PRO A 70 -8.19 -11.50 1.81
N THR A 71 -9.13 -10.70 2.32
CA THR A 71 -8.87 -9.81 3.45
C THR A 71 -9.12 -10.54 4.77
N ARG A 72 -8.11 -10.53 5.64
CA ARG A 72 -8.27 -10.92 7.05
C ARG A 72 -8.74 -9.70 7.84
N ASN A 73 -9.70 -9.89 8.73
CA ASN A 73 -10.20 -8.86 9.62
C ASN A 73 -10.20 -9.39 11.06
N ASP A 74 -9.43 -8.75 11.94
CA ASP A 74 -9.39 -9.04 13.37
C ASP A 74 -9.89 -7.82 14.14
N GLN A 75 -11.04 -7.97 14.79
CA GLN A 75 -11.63 -6.95 15.66
C GLN A 75 -10.69 -6.53 16.81
N MET A 76 -9.76 -7.38 17.22
CA MET A 76 -8.75 -7.10 18.25
C MET A 76 -7.49 -6.42 17.70
N ALA A 77 -7.34 -6.30 16.37
CA ALA A 77 -6.17 -5.64 15.78
C ALA A 77 -6.05 -4.18 16.25
N ARG A 78 -7.17 -3.46 16.31
CA ARG A 78 -7.18 -2.07 16.79
C ARG A 78 -6.80 -1.97 18.27
N PRO A 79 -7.50 -2.65 19.21
CA PRO A 79 -7.11 -2.66 20.63
C PRO A 79 -5.63 -2.99 20.87
N LYS A 80 -5.08 -3.98 20.14
CA LYS A 80 -3.70 -4.44 20.34
C LYS A 80 -2.64 -3.51 19.72
N PHE A 81 -2.90 -2.98 18.52
CA PHE A 81 -1.85 -2.38 17.70
C PHE A 81 -2.04 -0.89 17.39
N MET A 82 -3.17 -0.27 17.73
CA MET A 82 -3.44 1.13 17.38
C MET A 82 -2.39 2.10 17.92
N ALA A 83 -1.99 1.95 19.19
CA ALA A 83 -0.97 2.82 19.80
C ALA A 83 0.40 2.66 19.10
N ILE A 84 0.79 1.42 18.79
CA ILE A 84 2.04 1.11 18.10
C ILE A 84 2.00 1.68 16.66
N ALA A 85 0.89 1.49 15.96
CA ALA A 85 0.69 2.02 14.61
C ALA A 85 0.78 3.55 14.57
N ALA A 86 0.23 4.23 15.59
CA ALA A 86 0.35 5.68 15.72
C ALA A 86 1.81 6.12 15.93
N LEU A 87 2.54 5.47 16.84
CA LEU A 87 3.95 5.78 17.09
C LEU A 87 4.84 5.55 15.86
N LEU A 88 4.63 4.45 15.14
CA LEU A 88 5.36 4.15 13.90
C LEU A 88 5.05 5.19 12.82
N HIS A 89 3.78 5.58 12.67
CA HIS A 89 3.41 6.63 11.72
C HIS A 89 4.01 7.99 12.10
N ILE A 90 3.99 8.38 13.37
CA ILE A 90 4.63 9.61 13.86
C ILE A 90 6.12 9.63 13.50
N LYS A 91 6.84 8.51 13.68
CA LYS A 91 8.26 8.41 13.32
C LYS A 91 8.49 8.51 11.81
N GLU A 92 7.68 7.83 11.00
CA GLU A 92 7.75 7.90 9.53
C GLU A 92 7.51 9.34 9.04
N THR A 93 6.47 10.01 9.55
CA THR A 93 6.09 11.38 9.16
C THR A 93 7.19 12.42 9.41
N LYS A 94 8.10 12.19 10.37
CA LYS A 94 9.28 13.06 10.59
C LYS A 94 10.26 13.08 9.42
N HIS A 95 10.16 12.13 8.48
CA HIS A 95 11.03 12.04 7.31
C HIS A 95 10.40 12.65 6.05
N ILE A 96 9.22 13.28 6.16
CA ILE A 96 8.61 13.99 5.04
C ILE A 96 9.48 15.20 4.69
N VAL A 97 9.89 15.27 3.42
CA VAL A 97 10.49 16.46 2.82
C VAL A 97 9.46 17.06 1.88
N GLU A 98 8.88 18.20 2.26
CA GLU A 98 7.82 18.85 1.50
C GLU A 98 8.27 19.17 0.06
N ASN A 99 7.36 18.98 -0.89
CA ASN A 99 7.58 19.22 -2.32
C ASN A 99 8.74 18.45 -2.97
N SER A 100 9.35 17.50 -2.24
CA SER A 100 10.34 16.60 -2.82
C SER A 100 9.70 15.67 -3.84
N LYS A 101 10.40 15.43 -4.95
CA LYS A 101 9.97 14.45 -5.95
C LYS A 101 10.27 13.04 -5.44
N PRO A 102 9.44 12.04 -5.78
CA PRO A 102 9.78 10.64 -5.53
C PRO A 102 11.12 10.28 -6.17
N VAL A 103 11.90 9.46 -5.47
CA VAL A 103 13.19 8.97 -5.94
C VAL A 103 13.07 7.52 -6.39
N GLN A 104 13.73 7.18 -7.50
CA GLN A 104 13.86 5.79 -7.91
C GLN A 104 14.88 5.09 -7.01
N ILE A 105 14.56 3.86 -6.60
CA ILE A 105 15.40 3.05 -5.70
C ILE A 105 15.84 1.79 -6.45
N GLU A 106 17.12 1.45 -6.37
CA GLU A 106 17.65 0.15 -6.77
C GLU A 106 17.49 -0.84 -5.62
N VAL A 107 16.80 -1.96 -5.86
CA VAL A 107 16.55 -2.99 -4.84
C VAL A 107 17.61 -4.09 -4.95
N LYS A 108 18.23 -4.44 -3.81
CA LYS A 108 19.18 -5.57 -3.67
C LYS A 108 18.57 -6.59 -2.71
N PHE A 109 18.57 -7.86 -3.09
CA PHE A 109 17.98 -8.98 -2.34
C PHE A 109 19.06 -9.83 -1.67
#